data_AF-A0A078MHQ7-F1
#
_entry.id   AF-A0A078MHQ7-F1
#
_cell.length_a   1.000
_cell.length_b   1.000
_cell.length_c   1.000
_cell.angle_alpha   90.00
_cell.angle_beta   90.00
_cell.angle_gamma   90.00
#
_symmetry.space_group_name_H-M   'P 1'
#
loop_
_entity.id
_entity.type
_entity.pdbx_description
1 polymer ?
#
loop_
_entity_poly.entity_id
_entity_poly.type
_entity_poly.pdbx_seq_one_letter_code
_entity_poly.pdbx_strand_id
1 'polypeptide(L)'
;MTDSKGYVDITALQKAMFDYTPENWKDKVVDPEGHNSQRGTKFTARRGNNIEQGVDKAHDRLNLHVSYMEGTELTNKQMRFRLLLLEAAVAQGTAKNLMVDNFEDITSINFTAGWHDAENQRLVLL
;
A
#
# COMPACT_ATOMS: atom_id res chain seq x y z
N MET A 1 2.15 -4.09 21.81
CA MET A 1 1.44 -3.19 20.89
C MET A 1 -0.04 -3.56 20.91
N THR A 2 -0.74 -3.06 21.92
CA THR A 2 -2.19 -3.21 22.13
C THR A 2 -2.67 -1.85 22.61
N ASP A 3 -3.89 -1.46 22.23
CA ASP A 3 -4.47 -0.25 22.80
C ASP A 3 -4.72 -0.44 24.32
N SER A 4 -5.08 0.63 25.03
CA SER A 4 -5.36 0.59 26.47
C SER A 4 -6.52 -0.36 26.87
N LYS A 5 -7.21 -0.96 25.89
CA LYS A 5 -8.30 -1.94 26.05
C LYS A 5 -7.89 -3.35 25.58
N GLY A 6 -6.64 -3.57 25.21
CA GLY A 6 -6.12 -4.89 24.83
C GLY A 6 -6.41 -5.28 23.37
N TYR A 7 -6.95 -4.38 22.55
CA TYR A 7 -7.17 -4.69 21.13
C TYR A 7 -5.88 -4.60 20.35
N VAL A 8 -5.66 -5.59 19.49
CA VAL A 8 -4.50 -5.64 18.60
C VAL A 8 -4.83 -4.82 17.35
N ASP A 9 -4.02 -3.81 17.06
CA ASP A 9 -4.15 -3.04 15.82
C ASP A 9 -3.73 -3.91 14.64
N ILE A 10 -4.72 -4.39 13.89
CA ILE A 10 -4.55 -5.27 12.74
C ILE A 10 -3.70 -4.60 11.66
N THR A 11 -3.78 -3.27 11.52
CA THR A 11 -3.03 -2.50 10.53
C THR A 11 -1.55 -2.43 10.87
N ALA A 12 -1.22 -2.34 12.15
CA ALA A 12 0.16 -2.41 12.62
C ALA A 12 0.75 -3.81 12.45
N LEU A 13 -0.06 -4.87 12.67
CA LEU A 13 0.36 -6.25 12.42
C LEU A 13 0.65 -6.52 10.93
N GLN A 14 -0.12 -5.93 10.02
CA GLN A 14 0.07 -6.12 8.57
C GLN A 14 1.36 -5.51 8.02
N LYS A 15 1.98 -4.57 8.74
CA LYS A 15 3.19 -3.86 8.31
C LYS A 15 4.43 -4.29 9.07
N ALA A 16 4.29 -5.11 10.10
CA ALA A 16 5.41 -5.56 10.91
C ALA A 16 5.95 -6.88 10.38
N MET A 17 7.28 -6.95 10.24
CA MET A 17 7.96 -8.24 10.16
C MET A 17 8.05 -8.83 11.57
N PHE A 18 7.85 -10.13 11.66
CA PHE A 18 7.96 -10.85 12.92
C PHE A 18 9.11 -11.87 12.84
N ASP A 19 9.66 -12.23 13.99
CA ASP A 19 10.59 -13.34 14.10
C ASP A 19 9.84 -14.57 14.64
N TYR A 20 9.92 -15.68 13.92
CA TYR A 20 9.41 -16.97 14.36
C TYR A 20 10.59 -17.88 14.66
N THR A 21 10.59 -18.48 15.85
CA THR A 21 11.58 -19.51 16.22
C THR A 21 10.85 -20.84 16.29
N PRO A 22 11.09 -21.77 15.35
CA PRO A 22 10.43 -23.07 15.35
C PRO A 22 10.75 -23.87 16.61
N GLU A 23 9.75 -24.50 17.20
CA GLU A 23 9.96 -25.38 18.34
C GLU A 23 10.28 -26.81 17.87
N ASN A 24 11.18 -27.49 18.58
CA ASN A 24 11.51 -28.89 18.29
C ASN A 24 10.78 -29.82 19.25
N TRP A 25 9.73 -30.45 18.74
CA TRP A 25 8.95 -31.45 19.44
C TRP A 25 9.74 -32.74 19.58
N LYS A 26 9.71 -33.33 20.78
CA LYS A 26 10.30 -34.63 21.09
C LYS A 26 9.21 -35.54 21.63
N ASP A 27 9.17 -36.79 21.17
CA ASP A 27 8.21 -37.76 21.70
C ASP A 27 8.57 -38.01 23.16
N LYS A 28 7.61 -37.82 24.06
CA LYS A 28 7.82 -38.10 25.49
C LYS A 28 7.96 -39.62 25.64
N VAL A 29 9.19 -40.12 25.68
CA VAL A 29 9.48 -41.49 26.14
C VAL A 29 9.59 -41.42 27.66
N VAL A 30 8.50 -41.71 28.37
CA VAL A 30 8.57 -41.95 29.81
C VAL A 30 7.63 -43.08 30.16
N ASP A 31 8.19 -44.29 30.34
CA ASP A 31 8.15 -45.01 31.62
C ASP A 31 9.08 -46.25 31.59
N PRO A 32 10.05 -46.42 32.52
CA PRO A 32 10.75 -47.68 32.74
C PRO A 32 9.86 -48.84 33.23
N GLU A 33 8.65 -48.55 33.75
CA GLU A 33 7.78 -49.53 34.41
C GLU A 33 6.51 -49.94 33.62
N GLY A 34 6.41 -49.58 32.33
CA GLY A 34 5.53 -50.30 31.40
C GLY A 34 4.03 -50.05 31.52
N HIS A 35 3.57 -48.96 32.13
CA HIS A 35 2.15 -48.61 32.08
C HIS A 35 1.82 -47.77 30.84
N ASN A 36 1.31 -48.47 29.82
CA ASN A 36 1.00 -47.99 28.48
C ASN A 36 0.14 -46.71 28.45
N SER A 37 0.63 -45.76 27.66
CA SER A 37 -0.05 -44.55 27.17
C SER A 37 -1.52 -44.78 26.81
N GLN A 38 -2.41 -43.92 27.32
CA GLN A 38 -3.83 -43.91 26.96
C GLN A 38 -4.05 -43.73 25.45
N ARG A 39 -5.07 -44.44 24.94
CA ARG A 39 -5.51 -44.41 23.54
C ARG A 39 -6.31 -43.12 23.28
N GLY A 40 -5.60 -42.07 22.87
CA GLY A 40 -6.12 -40.81 22.33
C GLY A 40 -5.17 -40.32 21.25
N THR A 41 -5.68 -39.62 20.25
CA THR A 41 -5.01 -39.23 18.98
C THR A 41 -3.50 -39.07 19.13
N LYS A 42 -2.71 -39.96 18.50
CA LYS A 42 -1.24 -39.93 18.52
C LYS A 42 -0.72 -38.67 17.82
N PHE A 43 -0.71 -37.53 18.51
CA PHE A 43 0.11 -36.40 18.14
C PHE A 43 1.56 -36.80 18.39
N THR A 44 2.24 -37.20 17.32
CA THR A 44 3.65 -37.58 17.39
C THR A 44 4.52 -36.34 17.23
N ALA A 45 5.70 -36.35 17.82
CA ALA A 45 6.71 -35.31 17.64
C ALA A 45 7.06 -35.11 16.17
N ARG A 46 7.05 -36.18 15.36
CA ARG A 46 7.19 -36.08 13.89
C ARG A 46 6.09 -35.21 13.27
N ARG A 47 4.83 -35.35 13.71
CA ARG A 47 3.74 -34.49 13.23
C ARG A 47 3.89 -33.06 13.72
N GLY A 48 4.27 -32.85 14.99
CA GLY A 48 4.58 -31.53 15.53
C GLY A 48 5.66 -30.82 14.73
N ASN A 49 6.81 -31.46 14.53
CA ASN A 49 7.93 -30.91 13.75
C ASN A 49 7.55 -30.62 12.29
N ASN A 50 6.70 -31.43 11.66
CA ASN A 50 6.20 -31.15 10.32
C ASN A 50 5.28 -29.91 10.28
N ILE A 51 4.46 -29.71 11.32
CA ILE A 51 3.62 -28.52 11.46
C ILE A 51 4.50 -27.30 11.68
N GLU A 52 5.49 -27.37 12.57
CA GLU A 52 6.47 -26.31 12.83
C GLU A 52 7.19 -25.87 11.55
N GLN A 53 7.66 -26.81 10.74
CA GLN A 53 8.23 -26.50 9.42
C GLN A 53 7.23 -25.83 8.46
N GLY A 54 5.95 -26.18 8.57
CA GLY A 54 4.88 -25.54 7.80
C GLY A 54 4.63 -24.10 8.26
N VAL A 55 4.62 -23.88 9.57
CA VAL A 55 4.45 -22.57 10.19
C VAL A 55 5.64 -21.67 9.85
N ASP A 56 6.86 -22.17 9.97
CA ASP A 56 8.10 -21.47 9.61
C ASP A 56 8.07 -20.97 8.15
N LYS A 57 7.72 -21.85 7.21
CA LYS A 57 7.56 -21.46 5.80
C LYS A 57 6.43 -20.47 5.56
N ALA A 58 5.32 -20.59 6.29
CA ALA A 58 4.22 -19.64 6.18
C ALA A 58 4.64 -18.26 6.68
N HIS A 59 5.43 -18.23 7.76
CA HIS A 59 6.00 -17.02 8.34
C HIS A 59 6.96 -16.31 7.39
N ASP A 60 7.90 -17.05 6.79
CA ASP A 60 8.81 -16.52 5.76
C ASP A 60 8.04 -15.89 4.58
N ARG A 61 6.97 -16.54 4.13
CA ARG A 61 6.12 -16.03 3.04
C ARG A 61 5.39 -14.76 3.42
N LEU A 62 4.91 -14.65 4.67
CA LEU A 62 4.27 -13.44 5.16
C LEU A 62 5.26 -12.27 5.21
N ASN A 63 6.46 -12.50 5.74
CA ASN A 63 7.53 -11.51 5.77
C ASN A 63 7.96 -11.05 4.35
N LEU A 64 8.03 -11.98 3.39
CA LEU A 64 8.26 -11.64 1.99
C LEU A 64 7.14 -10.76 1.41
N HIS A 65 5.89 -11.02 1.78
CA HIS A 65 4.78 -10.22 1.30
C HIS A 65 4.79 -8.80 1.87
N VAL A 66 5.12 -8.64 3.16
CA VAL A 66 5.27 -7.31 3.80
C VAL A 66 6.34 -6.49 3.07
N SER A 67 7.53 -7.07 2.84
CA SER A 67 8.61 -6.36 2.13
C SER A 67 8.23 -6.01 0.68
N TYR A 68 7.50 -6.88 -0.02
CA TYR A 68 6.96 -6.56 -1.34
C TYR A 68 5.98 -5.39 -1.30
N MET A 69 5.04 -5.39 -0.34
CA MET A 69 4.06 -4.30 -0.18
C MET A 69 4.76 -2.95 0.06
N GLU A 70 5.78 -2.91 0.92
CA GLU A 70 6.58 -1.70 1.15
C GLU A 70 7.23 -1.19 -0.14
N GLY A 71 7.82 -2.08 -0.94
CA GLY A 71 8.42 -1.75 -2.23
C GLY A 71 7.40 -1.21 -3.24
N THR A 72 6.20 -1.80 -3.28
CA THR A 72 5.11 -1.32 -4.15
C THR A 72 4.55 0.03 -3.72
N GLU A 73 4.41 0.30 -2.42
CA GLU A 73 3.99 1.60 -1.91
C GLU A 73 4.97 2.70 -2.32
N LEU A 74 6.27 2.44 -2.19
CA LEU A 74 7.32 3.38 -2.61
C LEU A 74 7.22 3.66 -4.12
N THR A 75 7.10 2.61 -4.92
CA THR A 75 6.99 2.71 -6.39
C THR A 75 5.76 3.51 -6.80
N ASN A 76 4.61 3.25 -6.16
CA ASN A 76 3.37 3.98 -6.42
C ASN A 76 3.48 5.46 -6.05
N LYS A 77 4.14 5.79 -4.92
CA LYS A 77 4.41 7.19 -4.53
C LYS A 77 5.30 7.88 -5.56
N GLN A 78 6.33 7.21 -6.06
CA GLN A 78 7.22 7.75 -7.10
C GLN A 78 6.47 7.99 -8.42
N MET A 79 5.61 7.06 -8.85
CA MET A 79 4.78 7.25 -10.06
C MET A 79 3.83 8.43 -9.92
N ARG A 80 3.14 8.56 -8.78
CA ARG A 80 2.26 9.71 -8.51
C ARG A 80 3.02 11.03 -8.54
N PHE A 81 4.21 11.08 -7.96
CA PHE A 81 5.05 12.27 -8.00
C PHE A 81 5.44 12.65 -9.43
N ARG A 82 5.82 11.68 -10.27
CA ARG A 82 6.13 11.92 -11.69
C ARG A 82 4.91 12.43 -12.47
N LEU A 83 3.72 11.89 -12.21
CA LEU A 83 2.48 12.36 -12.83
C LEU A 83 2.16 13.81 -12.44
N LEU A 84 2.28 14.15 -11.15
CA LEU A 84 2.08 15.52 -10.68
C LEU A 84 3.06 16.51 -11.31
N LEU A 85 4.34 16.11 -11.46
CA LEU A 85 5.33 16.92 -12.16
C LEU A 85 4.97 17.11 -13.64
N LEU A 86 4.48 16.06 -14.30
CA LEU A 86 4.05 16.12 -15.70
C LEU A 86 2.84 17.04 -15.85
N GLU A 87 1.83 16.91 -14.98
CA GLU A 87 0.65 17.78 -14.97
C GLU A 87 1.04 19.25 -14.79
N ALA A 88 1.95 19.55 -13.85
CA ALA A 88 2.45 20.89 -13.63
C ALA A 88 3.21 21.42 -14.86
N ALA A 89 4.06 20.60 -15.48
CA ALA A 89 4.80 20.97 -16.68
C ALA A 89 3.88 21.22 -17.88
N VAL A 90 2.85 20.39 -18.07
CA VAL A 90 1.83 20.57 -19.10
C VAL A 90 1.03 21.83 -18.83
N ALA A 91 0.55 22.05 -17.60
CA ALA A 91 -0.22 23.24 -17.24
C ALA A 91 0.59 24.53 -17.42
N GLN A 92 1.87 24.55 -17.03
CA GLN A 92 2.74 25.70 -17.27
C GLN A 92 3.06 25.87 -18.75
N GLY A 93 3.29 24.78 -19.49
CA GLY A 93 3.53 24.81 -20.92
C GLY A 93 2.32 25.30 -21.72
N THR A 94 1.12 24.81 -21.40
CA THR A 94 -0.13 25.25 -22.04
C THR A 94 -0.51 26.66 -21.62
N ALA A 95 -0.37 27.03 -20.34
CA ALA A 95 -0.60 28.40 -19.90
C ALA A 95 0.39 29.38 -20.57
N LYS A 96 1.66 29.00 -20.69
CA LYS A 96 2.67 29.81 -21.37
C LYS A 96 2.41 29.90 -22.87
N ASN A 97 2.03 28.81 -23.54
CA ASN A 97 1.73 28.84 -24.96
C ASN A 97 0.45 29.64 -25.24
N LEU A 98 -0.62 29.46 -24.46
CA LEU A 98 -1.84 30.26 -24.60
C LEU A 98 -1.59 31.75 -24.35
N MET A 99 -0.73 32.10 -23.39
CA MET A 99 -0.36 33.48 -23.15
C MET A 99 0.50 34.02 -24.30
N VAL A 100 1.60 33.36 -24.65
CA VAL A 100 2.53 33.85 -25.70
C VAL A 100 1.88 33.90 -27.09
N ASP A 101 1.05 32.92 -27.44
CA ASP A 101 0.44 32.85 -28.78
C ASP A 101 -0.75 33.81 -28.94
N ASN A 102 -1.44 34.19 -27.85
CA ASN A 102 -2.62 35.06 -27.93
C ASN A 102 -2.37 36.48 -27.40
N PHE A 103 -1.33 36.70 -26.60
CA PHE A 103 -1.10 37.96 -25.89
C PHE A 103 0.40 38.28 -25.76
N GLU A 104 0.85 39.42 -26.29
CA GLU A 104 2.25 39.86 -26.13
C GLU A 104 2.57 40.33 -24.69
N ASP A 105 1.56 40.79 -23.94
CA ASP A 105 1.65 41.23 -22.54
C ASP A 105 0.25 41.17 -21.88
N ILE A 106 0.16 41.03 -20.54
CA ILE A 106 -1.10 41.15 -19.77
C ILE A 106 -1.80 42.50 -20.03
N THR A 107 -1.04 43.53 -20.39
CA THR A 107 -1.58 44.86 -20.77
C THR A 107 -2.34 44.86 -22.10
N SER A 108 -2.18 43.83 -22.94
CA SER A 108 -2.92 43.66 -24.20
C SER A 108 -4.36 43.16 -24.00
N ILE A 109 -4.72 42.72 -22.78
CA ILE A 109 -6.08 42.32 -22.44
C ILE A 109 -6.89 43.57 -22.11
N ASN A 110 -7.60 44.09 -23.11
CA ASN A 110 -8.52 45.21 -22.94
C ASN A 110 -9.96 44.69 -22.81
N PHE A 111 -10.53 44.78 -21.62
CA PHE A 111 -11.93 44.41 -21.37
C PHE A 111 -12.85 45.57 -21.79
N THR A 112 -13.37 45.52 -23.01
CA THR A 112 -14.37 46.47 -23.49
C THR A 112 -15.76 46.00 -23.07
N ALA A 113 -16.55 46.86 -22.45
CA ALA A 113 -17.93 46.55 -22.11
C ALA A 113 -18.75 46.29 -23.39
N GLY A 114 -19.53 45.22 -23.39
CA GLY A 114 -20.33 44.81 -24.52
C GLY A 114 -21.34 43.76 -24.10
N TRP A 115 -22.23 43.40 -25.01
CA TRP A 115 -23.24 42.37 -24.79
C TRP A 115 -23.28 41.41 -25.98
N HIS A 116 -23.73 40.19 -25.72
CA HIS A 116 -23.83 39.15 -26.74
C HIS A 116 -25.22 39.18 -27.37
N ASP A 117 -25.27 39.46 -28.67
CA ASP A 117 -26.49 39.31 -29.47
C ASP A 117 -26.66 37.85 -29.89
N ALA A 118 -27.58 37.16 -29.21
CA ALA A 118 -27.83 35.73 -29.39
C ALA A 118 -28.47 35.38 -30.74
N GLU A 119 -29.19 36.32 -31.37
CA GLU A 119 -29.86 36.05 -32.66
C GLU A 119 -28.86 36.04 -33.82
N ASN A 120 -27.88 36.94 -33.79
CA ASN A 120 -26.87 37.06 -34.84
C ASN A 120 -25.53 36.38 -34.48
N GLN A 121 -25.41 35.81 -33.27
CA GLN A 121 -24.19 35.19 -32.73
C GLN A 121 -22.99 36.15 -32.82
N ARG A 122 -23.21 37.41 -32.44
CA ARG A 122 -22.20 38.47 -32.52
C ARG A 122 -22.02 39.17 -31.18
N LEU A 123 -20.79 39.62 -30.94
CA LEU A 123 -20.47 40.48 -29.81
C LEU A 123 -20.68 41.92 -30.23
N VAL A 124 -21.53 42.64 -29.49
CA VAL A 124 -21.81 44.06 -29.69
C VAL A 124 -21.02 44.83 -28.62
N LEU A 125 -20.06 45.63 -29.08
CA LEU A 125 -19.28 46.52 -28.22
C LEU A 125 -20.07 47.80 -27.95
N LEU A 126 -19.99 48.34 -26.73
CA LEU A 126 -20.53 49.64 -26.36
C LEU A 126 -19.65 50.80 -26.84
#